data_AF-A0A3B0WUU1-F1
#
_entry.id   AF-A0A3B0WUU1-F1
#
_cell.length_a   1.000
_cell.length_b   1.000
_cell.length_c   1.000
_cell.angle_alpha   90.00
_cell.angle_beta   90.00
_cell.angle_gamma   90.00
#
_symmetry.space_group_name_H-M   'P 1'
#
loop_
_entity.id
_entity.type
_entity.pdbx_description
1 polymer ?
#
loop_
_entity_poly.entity_id
_entity_poly.type
_entity_poly.pdbx_seq_one_letter_code
_entity_poly.pdbx_strand_id
1 'polypeptide(L)'
;MANTTKKTDDVTELVKVGGELLPMPPKEKTRRSPCEIDQLYIQAYLNAPHRGKASAFRTATGDMSPYARQRGSELHARLAPEINEILKEKMLGITSFGLDTLIHLAENSDNDAVRGSAATQLLNAGLKICPANLEATKPKTREQLHKEITAVKERLKAIGVSV
;
A
#
# COMPACT_ATOMS: atom_id res chain seq x y z
N MET A 1 -19.44 59.06 3.58
CA MET A 1 -18.22 58.24 3.69
C MET A 1 -17.98 57.96 5.17
N ALA A 2 -18.28 56.74 5.63
CA ALA A 2 -18.17 56.37 7.04
C ALA A 2 -17.21 55.19 7.18
N ASN A 3 -16.04 55.43 7.76
CA ASN A 3 -15.06 54.42 8.12
C ASN A 3 -15.42 53.93 9.54
N THR A 4 -15.84 52.67 9.67
CA THR A 4 -16.04 52.01 10.97
C THR A 4 -15.09 50.83 11.08
N THR A 5 -13.93 51.07 11.69
CA THR A 5 -13.01 50.02 12.15
C THR A 5 -13.63 49.35 13.38
N LYS A 6 -14.23 48.17 13.18
CA LYS A 6 -14.55 47.25 14.28
C LYS A 6 -13.24 46.68 14.82
N LYS A 7 -12.81 47.21 15.98
CA LYS A 7 -11.84 46.55 16.86
C LYS A 7 -12.54 45.33 17.46
N THR A 8 -12.17 44.14 17.03
CA THR A 8 -12.53 42.90 17.74
C THR A 8 -11.59 42.77 18.91
N ASP A 9 -12.11 42.93 20.13
CA ASP A 9 -11.40 42.68 21.37
C ASP A 9 -11.01 41.20 21.41
N ASP A 10 -9.70 40.92 21.31
CA ASP A 10 -9.14 39.59 21.52
C ASP A 10 -9.27 39.23 23.00
N VAL A 11 -10.16 38.28 23.30
CA VAL A 11 -10.27 37.67 24.63
C VAL A 11 -8.97 36.90 24.90
N THR A 12 -8.12 37.47 25.74
CA THR A 12 -6.86 36.85 26.16
C THR A 12 -7.14 35.85 27.27
N GLU A 13 -7.02 34.55 26.96
CA GLU A 13 -7.08 33.48 27.96
C GLU A 13 -5.86 33.61 28.90
N LEU A 14 -6.12 33.76 30.20
CA LEU A 14 -5.09 33.90 31.24
C LEU A 14 -4.93 32.59 32.00
N VAL A 15 -3.68 32.19 32.26
CA VAL A 15 -3.35 31.02 33.09
C VAL A 15 -2.80 31.50 34.43
N LYS A 16 -3.35 30.98 35.54
CA LYS A 16 -2.91 31.33 36.89
C LYS A 16 -1.73 30.45 37.30
N VAL A 17 -0.55 31.04 37.46
CA VAL A 17 0.65 30.37 37.98
C VAL A 17 1.14 31.14 39.20
N GLY A 18 1.23 30.50 40.35
CA GLY A 18 1.89 31.07 41.54
C GLY A 18 1.31 32.36 42.11
N GLY A 19 0.12 32.81 41.69
CA GLY A 19 -0.53 34.03 42.17
C GLY A 19 -0.63 35.16 41.13
N GLU A 20 0.07 35.05 40.00
CA GLU A 20 -0.01 36.02 38.91
C GLU A 20 -0.76 35.44 37.70
N LEU A 21 -1.56 36.28 37.04
CA LEU A 21 -2.26 35.97 35.80
C LEU A 21 -1.38 36.39 34.63
N LEU A 22 -0.78 35.41 33.96
CA LEU A 22 0.04 35.67 32.78
C LEU A 22 -0.76 35.40 31.49
N PRO A 23 -0.56 36.21 30.44
CA PRO A 23 -1.11 35.92 29.12
C PRO A 23 -0.56 34.59 28.64
N MET A 24 -1.46 33.68 28.25
CA MET A 24 -1.04 32.39 27.70
C MET A 24 -0.17 32.66 26.47
N PRO A 25 1.02 32.03 26.36
CA PRO A 25 1.83 32.20 25.16
C PRO A 25 0.99 31.79 23.95
N PRO A 26 1.07 32.53 22.82
CA PRO A 26 0.29 32.20 21.63
C PRO A 26 0.58 30.74 21.29
N LYS A 27 -0.47 29.91 21.15
CA LYS A 27 -0.33 28.50 20.74
C LYS A 27 0.56 28.49 19.50
N GLU A 28 1.82 28.12 19.68
CA GLU A 28 2.76 27.98 18.58
C GLU A 28 2.14 26.92 17.68
N LYS A 29 1.60 27.36 16.54
CA LYS A 29 1.35 26.45 15.43
C LYS A 29 2.74 25.98 15.04
N THR A 30 3.18 24.87 15.63
CA THR A 30 4.42 24.19 15.27
C THR A 30 4.42 24.08 13.76
N ARG A 31 5.25 24.89 13.11
CA ARG A 31 5.47 24.82 11.66
C ARG A 31 6.14 23.48 11.44
N ARG A 32 5.33 22.45 11.17
CA ARG A 32 5.81 21.12 10.77
C ARG A 32 6.75 21.30 9.59
N SER A 33 7.86 20.56 9.60
CA SER A 33 8.78 20.62 8.48
C SER A 33 8.06 20.12 7.21
N PRO A 34 8.38 20.65 6.01
CA PRO A 34 7.71 20.22 4.77
C PRO A 34 7.72 18.69 4.58
N CYS A 35 8.77 18.02 5.04
CA CYS A 35 8.93 16.56 4.94
C CYS A 35 7.95 15.79 5.86
N GLU A 36 7.68 16.31 7.06
CA GLU A 36 6.71 15.70 7.99
C GLU A 36 5.27 15.80 7.47
N ILE A 37 4.91 16.94 6.86
CA ILE A 37 3.57 17.14 6.28
C ILE A 37 3.32 16.14 5.15
N ASP A 38 4.34 15.87 4.34
CA ASP A 38 4.26 14.94 3.22
C ASP A 38 4.02 13.51 3.70
N GLN A 39 4.78 13.05 4.69
CA GLN A 39 4.61 11.73 5.28
C GLN A 39 3.22 11.56 5.92
N LEU A 40 2.77 12.56 6.68
CA LEU A 40 1.44 12.56 7.29
C LEU A 40 0.34 12.58 6.23
N TYR A 41 0.54 13.30 5.13
CA TYR A 41 -0.40 13.32 4.01
C TYR A 41 -0.49 11.95 3.34
N ILE A 42 0.65 11.34 3.00
CA ILE A 42 0.72 10.02 2.38
C ILE A 42 0.02 9.00 3.28
N GLN A 43 0.32 8.99 4.57
CA GLN A 43 -0.30 8.08 5.53
C GLN A 43 -1.81 8.30 5.63
N ALA A 44 -2.26 9.56 5.75
CA ALA A 44 -3.68 9.89 5.84
C ALA A 44 -4.44 9.50 4.56
N TYR A 45 -3.84 9.68 3.39
CA TYR A 45 -4.43 9.30 2.11
C TYR A 45 -4.52 7.78 1.96
N LEU A 46 -3.46 7.04 2.26
CA LEU A 46 -3.42 5.59 2.14
C LEU A 46 -4.35 4.87 3.14
N ASN A 47 -4.56 5.44 4.33
CA ASN A 47 -5.46 4.85 5.33
C ASN A 47 -6.95 5.00 4.96
N ALA A 48 -7.32 6.06 4.23
CA ALA A 48 -8.72 6.33 3.89
C ALA A 48 -8.86 6.98 2.50
N PRO A 49 -8.51 6.27 1.41
CA PRO A 49 -8.48 6.85 0.06
C PRO A 49 -9.86 7.33 -0.41
N HIS A 50 -10.93 6.66 0.04
CA HIS A 50 -12.33 7.01 -0.25
C HIS A 50 -12.74 8.40 0.29
N ARG A 51 -12.05 8.94 1.31
CA ARG A 51 -12.32 10.28 1.85
C ARG A 51 -11.74 11.40 0.98
N GLY A 52 -10.86 11.05 0.05
CA GLY A 52 -10.31 11.95 -0.96
C GLY A 52 -9.17 12.86 -0.47
N LYS A 53 -8.54 13.51 -1.45
CA LYS A 53 -7.31 14.32 -1.28
C LYS A 53 -7.46 15.48 -0.31
N ALA A 54 -8.63 16.12 -0.29
CA ALA A 54 -8.92 17.26 0.59
C ALA A 54 -8.97 16.83 2.07
N SER A 55 -9.55 15.65 2.35
CA SER A 55 -9.59 15.12 3.71
C SER A 55 -8.18 14.78 4.19
N ALA A 56 -7.36 14.12 3.36
CA ALA A 56 -5.98 13.80 3.69
C ALA A 56 -5.14 15.06 3.95
N PHE A 57 -5.32 16.11 3.14
CA PHE A 57 -4.66 17.40 3.34
C PHE A 57 -5.01 18.02 4.69
N ARG A 58 -6.30 18.09 5.04
CA ARG A 58 -6.77 18.61 6.34
C ARG A 58 -6.18 17.83 7.51
N THR A 59 -6.10 16.51 7.40
CA THR A 59 -5.49 15.68 8.45
C THR A 59 -4.00 15.95 8.61
N ALA A 60 -3.27 16.14 7.49
CA ALA A 60 -1.83 16.35 7.51
C ALA A 60 -1.42 17.75 7.99
N THR A 61 -2.17 18.78 7.61
CA THR A 61 -1.81 20.19 7.88
C THR A 61 -2.60 20.82 9.03
N GLY A 62 -3.77 20.25 9.37
CA GLY A 62 -4.74 20.89 10.27
C GLY A 62 -5.48 22.08 9.65
N ASP A 63 -5.26 22.39 8.36
CA ASP A 63 -5.84 23.54 7.69
C ASP A 63 -7.26 23.24 7.17
N MET A 64 -8.26 23.89 7.76
CA MET A 64 -9.68 23.78 7.38
C MET A 64 -10.11 24.76 6.29
N SER A 65 -9.15 25.39 5.61
CA SER A 65 -9.37 26.32 4.51
C SER A 65 -10.35 25.77 3.44
N PRO A 66 -11.19 26.65 2.84
CA PRO A 66 -12.03 26.28 1.71
C PRO A 66 -11.22 25.81 0.50
N TYR A 67 -9.95 26.20 0.41
CA TYR A 67 -9.02 25.83 -0.67
C TYR A 67 -8.35 24.46 -0.46
N ALA A 68 -8.69 23.71 0.60
CA ALA A 68 -8.12 22.39 0.89
C ALA A 68 -8.25 21.40 -0.29
N ARG A 69 -9.27 21.53 -1.14
CA ARG A 69 -9.42 20.71 -2.36
C ARG A 69 -8.29 20.96 -3.36
N GLN A 70 -8.03 22.23 -3.68
CA GLN A 70 -6.97 22.61 -4.61
C GLN A 70 -5.60 22.27 -4.04
N ARG A 71 -5.32 22.71 -2.80
CA ARG A 71 -4.05 22.43 -2.10
C ARG A 71 -3.78 20.95 -1.94
N GLY A 72 -4.79 20.17 -1.59
CA GLY A 72 -4.69 18.72 -1.54
C GLY A 72 -4.40 18.09 -2.89
N SER A 73 -4.89 18.66 -3.99
CA SER A 73 -4.56 18.19 -5.35
C SER A 73 -3.13 18.54 -5.76
N GLU A 74 -2.66 19.74 -5.46
CA GLU A 74 -1.28 20.17 -5.69
C GLU A 74 -0.30 19.27 -4.93
N LEU A 75 -0.56 19.04 -3.65
CA LEU A 75 0.25 18.17 -2.80
C LEU A 75 0.24 16.73 -3.30
N HIS A 76 -0.93 16.22 -3.68
CA HIS A 76 -1.05 14.87 -4.22
C HIS A 76 -0.27 14.67 -5.52
N ALA A 77 -0.33 15.64 -6.44
CA ALA A 77 0.38 15.55 -7.71
C ALA A 77 1.90 15.43 -7.50
N ARG A 78 2.44 16.17 -6.53
CA ARG A 78 3.85 16.11 -6.15
C ARG A 78 4.23 14.77 -5.52
N LEU A 79 3.38 14.21 -4.66
CA LEU A 79 3.66 12.98 -3.90
C LEU A 79 3.17 11.70 -4.60
N ALA A 80 2.49 11.81 -5.73
CA ALA A 80 1.93 10.66 -6.45
C ALA A 80 2.96 9.56 -6.77
N PRO A 81 4.20 9.86 -7.19
CA PRO A 81 5.21 8.82 -7.42
C PRO A 81 5.52 8.01 -6.14
N GLU A 82 5.69 8.68 -5.01
CA GLU A 82 5.99 8.06 -3.73
C GLU A 82 4.81 7.23 -3.20
N ILE A 83 3.59 7.76 -3.32
CA ILE A 83 2.36 7.03 -3.00
C ILE A 83 2.26 5.74 -3.83
N ASN A 84 2.59 5.81 -5.12
CA ASN A 84 2.54 4.64 -6.02
C ASN A 84 3.58 3.58 -5.64
N GLU A 85 4.80 3.98 -5.29
CA GLU A 85 5.83 3.03 -4.85
C GLU A 85 5.44 2.34 -3.53
N ILE A 86 4.94 3.09 -2.55
CA ILE A 86 4.45 2.51 -1.29
C ILE A 86 3.28 1.55 -1.54
N LEU A 87 2.38 1.88 -2.46
CA LEU A 87 1.28 0.99 -2.84
C LEU A 87 1.78 -0.29 -3.49
N LYS A 88 2.75 -0.22 -4.41
CA LYS A 88 3.36 -1.41 -5.02
C LYS A 88 4.00 -2.31 -3.98
N GLU A 89 4.78 -1.74 -3.06
CA GLU A 89 5.43 -2.50 -1.99
C GLU A 89 4.41 -3.21 -1.09
N LYS A 90 3.36 -2.49 -0.67
CA LYS A 90 2.27 -3.08 0.12
C LYS A 90 1.50 -4.16 -0.65
N MET A 91 1.27 -3.97 -1.95
CA MET A 91 0.60 -4.98 -2.78
C MET A 91 1.44 -6.25 -2.89
N LEU A 92 2.76 -6.14 -3.09
CA LEU A 92 3.67 -7.29 -3.13
C LEU A 92 3.70 -8.06 -1.80
N GLY A 93 3.49 -7.40 -0.66
CA GLY A 93 3.34 -8.07 0.62
C GLY A 93 2.06 -8.92 0.73
N ILE A 94 0.98 -8.52 0.03
CA ILE A 94 -0.34 -9.17 0.10
C ILE A 94 -0.51 -10.25 -0.98
N THR A 95 0.32 -10.26 -2.03
CA THR A 95 0.19 -11.23 -3.14
C THR A 95 0.37 -12.68 -2.69
N SER A 96 1.24 -12.95 -1.71
CA SER A 96 1.43 -14.27 -1.11
C SER A 96 0.14 -14.78 -0.46
N PHE A 97 -0.47 -13.96 0.39
CA PHE A 97 -1.76 -14.25 1.01
C PHE A 97 -2.87 -14.49 -0.04
N GLY A 98 -2.90 -13.69 -1.10
CA GLY A 98 -3.84 -13.86 -2.21
C GLY A 98 -3.67 -15.21 -2.92
N LEU A 99 -2.41 -15.63 -3.14
CA LEU A 99 -2.08 -16.92 -3.74
C LEU A 99 -2.51 -18.09 -2.84
N ASP A 100 -2.19 -18.03 -1.54
CA ASP A 100 -2.58 -19.05 -0.56
C ASP A 100 -4.10 -19.18 -0.48
N THR A 101 -4.82 -18.06 -0.52
CA THR A 101 -6.28 -18.05 -0.53
C THR A 101 -6.83 -18.72 -1.79
N LEU A 102 -6.24 -18.46 -2.96
CA LEU A 102 -6.66 -19.11 -4.20
C LEU A 102 -6.40 -20.62 -4.18
N ILE A 103 -5.27 -21.07 -3.64
CA ILE A 103 -4.97 -22.50 -3.45
C ILE A 103 -6.01 -23.12 -2.52
N HIS A 104 -6.27 -22.49 -1.37
CA HIS A 104 -7.25 -22.98 -0.41
C HIS A 104 -8.65 -23.11 -1.02
N LEU A 105 -9.09 -22.13 -1.80
CA LEU A 105 -10.39 -22.16 -2.51
C LEU A 105 -10.42 -23.22 -3.62
N ALA A 106 -9.31 -23.46 -4.31
CA ALA A 106 -9.21 -24.49 -5.34
C ALA A 106 -9.24 -25.92 -4.77
N GLU A 107 -8.77 -26.11 -3.53
CA GLU A 107 -8.73 -27.42 -2.89
C GLU A 107 -9.98 -27.72 -2.07
N ASN A 108 -10.46 -26.74 -1.29
CA ASN A 108 -11.40 -26.97 -0.18
C ASN A 108 -12.77 -26.31 -0.35
N SER A 109 -13.03 -25.59 -1.44
CA SER A 109 -14.34 -24.97 -1.66
C SER A 109 -15.43 -26.02 -1.95
N ASP A 110 -16.51 -25.98 -1.18
CA ASP A 110 -17.72 -26.79 -1.39
C ASP A 110 -18.50 -26.41 -2.67
N ASN A 111 -18.24 -25.23 -3.22
CA ASN A 111 -18.84 -24.75 -4.46
C ASN A 111 -17.91 -25.02 -5.66
N ASP A 112 -18.37 -25.88 -6.58
CA ASP A 112 -17.66 -26.25 -7.81
C ASP A 112 -17.29 -25.05 -8.69
N ALA A 113 -18.16 -24.04 -8.78
CA ALA A 113 -17.90 -22.86 -9.59
C ALA A 113 -16.77 -22.01 -9.02
N VAL A 114 -16.74 -21.86 -7.68
CA VAL A 114 -15.68 -21.13 -6.98
C VAL A 114 -14.35 -21.88 -7.11
N ARG A 115 -14.38 -23.20 -6.91
CA ARG A 115 -13.22 -24.09 -7.04
C ARG A 115 -12.62 -24.05 -8.45
N GLY A 116 -13.46 -24.21 -9.47
CA GLY A 116 -13.04 -24.15 -10.87
C GLY A 116 -12.51 -22.77 -11.28
N SER A 117 -13.12 -21.68 -10.76
CA SER A 117 -12.63 -20.32 -10.99
C SER A 117 -11.27 -20.07 -10.36
N ALA A 118 -11.09 -20.46 -9.09
CA ALA A 118 -9.82 -20.32 -8.37
C ALA A 118 -8.69 -21.12 -9.05
N ALA A 119 -8.96 -22.39 -9.41
CA ALA A 119 -8.01 -23.22 -10.16
C ALA A 119 -7.63 -22.59 -11.52
N THR A 120 -8.61 -22.06 -12.25
CA THR A 120 -8.38 -21.37 -13.52
C THR A 120 -7.49 -20.13 -13.34
N GLN A 121 -7.71 -19.35 -12.28
CA GLN A 121 -6.89 -18.19 -11.97
C GLN A 121 -5.44 -18.59 -11.62
N LEU A 122 -5.25 -19.67 -10.87
CA LEU A 122 -3.92 -20.22 -10.57
C LEU A 122 -3.20 -20.69 -11.84
N LEU A 123 -3.89 -21.42 -12.72
CA LEU A 123 -3.33 -21.86 -14.00
C LEU A 123 -2.94 -20.67 -14.88
N ASN A 124 -3.81 -19.66 -14.99
CA ASN A 124 -3.52 -18.44 -15.73
C ASN A 124 -2.34 -17.65 -15.14
N ALA A 125 -2.21 -17.62 -13.81
CA ALA A 125 -1.06 -17.01 -13.14
C ALA A 125 0.23 -17.78 -13.46
N GLY A 126 0.20 -19.12 -13.36
CA GLY A 126 1.33 -19.99 -13.71
C GLY A 126 1.77 -19.87 -15.17
N LEU A 127 0.82 -19.79 -16.11
CA LEU A 127 1.08 -19.61 -17.54
C LEU A 127 1.63 -18.21 -17.89
N LYS A 128 1.33 -17.19 -17.08
CA LYS A 128 1.93 -15.86 -17.23
C LYS A 128 3.37 -15.81 -16.71
N ILE A 129 3.70 -16.63 -15.71
CA ILE A 129 5.04 -16.74 -15.14
C ILE A 129 5.94 -17.62 -16.03
N CYS A 130 5.37 -18.70 -16.59
CA CYS A 130 5.98 -19.54 -17.62
C CYS A 130 5.20 -19.39 -18.93
N PRO A 131 5.44 -18.32 -19.72
CA PRO A 131 4.87 -18.24 -21.06
C PRO A 131 5.28 -19.47 -21.87
N ALA A 132 4.40 -19.89 -22.78
CA ALA A 132 4.46 -21.12 -23.56
C ALA A 132 5.62 -21.21 -24.58
N ASN A 133 6.83 -20.78 -24.21
CA ASN A 133 8.07 -21.27 -24.80
C ASN A 133 8.50 -22.61 -24.17
N LEU A 134 7.54 -23.38 -23.66
CA LEU A 134 7.73 -24.81 -23.48
C LEU A 134 7.62 -25.40 -24.89
N GLU A 135 8.76 -25.57 -25.56
CA GLU A 135 8.84 -26.49 -26.69
C GLU A 135 8.17 -27.78 -26.23
N ALA A 136 7.08 -28.16 -26.90
CA ALA A 136 6.39 -29.41 -26.62
C ALA A 136 7.40 -30.53 -26.84
N THR A 137 8.08 -30.94 -25.78
CA THR A 137 8.95 -32.10 -25.82
C THR A 137 8.05 -33.28 -26.14
N LYS A 138 8.42 -34.03 -27.19
CA LYS A 138 7.66 -35.20 -27.64
C LYS A 138 7.31 -36.06 -26.41
N PRO A 139 6.09 -36.60 -26.33
CA PRO A 139 5.69 -37.44 -25.20
C PRO A 139 6.74 -38.53 -25.00
N LYS A 140 7.43 -38.49 -23.87
CA LYS A 140 8.47 -39.46 -23.53
C LYS A 140 7.81 -40.74 -23.05
N THR A 141 8.28 -41.87 -23.52
CA THR A 141 7.82 -43.17 -23.01
C THR A 141 8.31 -43.37 -21.57
N ARG A 142 7.61 -44.23 -20.82
CA ARG A 142 7.96 -44.57 -19.42
C ARG A 142 9.44 -44.98 -19.27
N GLU A 143 9.97 -45.70 -20.26
CA GLU A 143 11.38 -46.13 -20.28
C GLU A 143 12.37 -44.97 -20.43
N GLN A 144 12.03 -43.97 -21.24
CA GLN A 144 12.86 -42.77 -21.43
C GLN A 144 12.90 -41.94 -20.14
N LEU A 145 11.77 -41.82 -19.45
CA LEU A 145 11.71 -41.15 -18.15
C LEU A 145 12.54 -41.88 -17.09
N HIS A 146 12.47 -43.22 -17.03
CA HIS A 146 13.29 -43.99 -16.09
C HIS A 146 14.80 -43.85 -16.36
N LYS A 147 15.22 -43.84 -17.62
CA LYS A 147 16.63 -43.59 -17.99
C LYS A 147 17.10 -42.20 -17.58
N GLU A 148 16.29 -41.16 -17.80
CA GLU A 148 16.63 -39.80 -17.39
C GLU A 148 16.68 -39.65 -15.86
N ILE A 149 15.71 -40.23 -15.14
CA ILE A 149 15.71 -40.24 -13.67
C ILE A 149 16.97 -40.91 -13.13
N THR A 150 17.39 -42.03 -13.73
CA THR A 150 18.60 -42.76 -13.32
C THR A 150 19.86 -41.92 -13.58
N ALA A 151 19.95 -41.28 -14.75
CA ALA A 151 21.06 -40.38 -15.09
C ALA A 151 21.12 -39.14 -14.18
N VAL A 152 19.98 -38.59 -13.78
CA VAL A 152 19.92 -37.47 -12.82
C VAL A 152 20.33 -37.93 -11.42
N LYS A 153 19.89 -39.11 -10.97
CA LYS A 153 20.32 -39.69 -9.69
C LYS A 153 21.83 -39.90 -9.63
N GLU A 154 22.44 -40.39 -10.70
CA GLU A 154 23.90 -40.55 -10.78
C GLU A 154 24.63 -39.20 -10.74
N ARG A 155 24.13 -38.17 -11.44
CA ARG A 155 24.69 -36.81 -11.38
C ARG A 155 24.59 -36.20 -9.98
N LEU A 156 23.46 -36.36 -9.31
CA LEU A 156 23.27 -35.87 -7.95
C LEU A 156 24.17 -36.60 -6.95
N LYS A 157 24.32 -37.91 -7.11
CA LYS A 157 25.27 -38.71 -6.31
C LYS A 157 26.73 -38.28 -6.54
N ALA A 158 27.10 -37.93 -7.77
CA ALA A 158 28.44 -37.43 -8.08
C ALA A 158 28.74 -36.05 -7.45
N ILE A 159 27.70 -35.25 -7.15
CA ILE A 159 27.80 -33.96 -6.47
C ILE A 159 27.71 -34.12 -4.94
N GLY A 160 27.57 -35.35 -4.43
CA GLY A 160 27.48 -35.66 -3.01
C GLY A 160 26.09 -35.41 -2.39
N VAL A 161 25.08 -35.18 -3.22
CA VAL A 161 23.68 -35.09 -2.79
C VAL A 161 23.14 -36.51 -2.68
N SER A 162 22.74 -36.93 -1.48
CA SER A 162 22.06 -38.21 -1.26
C SER A 162 20.65 -38.16 -1.84
N VAL A 163 20.34 -39.05 -2.80
CA VAL A 163 19.04 -39.19 -3.49
C VAL A 163 18.56 -40.63 -3.42
#